data_AF-A0A4V1G4F5-F1
#
_entry.id   AF-A0A4V1G4F5-F1
#
_cell.length_a   1.000
_cell.length_b   1.000
_cell.length_c   1.000
_cell.angle_alpha   90.00
_cell.angle_beta   90.00
_cell.angle_gamma   90.00
#
_symmetry.space_group_name_H-M   'P 1'
#
loop_
_entity.id
_entity.type
_entity.pdbx_description
1 polymer ?
#
loop_
_entity_poly.entity_id
_entity_poly.type
_entity_poly.pdbx_seq_one_letter_code
_entity_poly.pdbx_strand_id
1 'polypeptide(L)' 'MFIATAADSTAVFKHFDVFMILFTIVIAIGVVRLLMARQKNKFAIAFGLVSLGVFLYSDYAMVLNWINGGN' A
#
# COMPACT_ATOMS: atom_id res chain seq x y z
N MET A 1 -19.01 -13.01 26.49
CA MET A 1 -20.07 -12.72 25.50
C MET A 1 -19.48 -12.91 24.12
N PHE A 2 -20.00 -13.91 23.42
CA PHE A 2 -19.56 -14.37 22.11
C PHE A 2 -20.04 -13.44 21.01
N ILE A 3 -19.22 -12.46 20.67
CA ILE A 3 -19.26 -11.80 19.36
C ILE A 3 -17.82 -11.60 18.90
N ALA A 4 -17.11 -12.73 18.82
CA ALA A 4 -16.14 -12.89 17.76
C ALA A 4 -16.94 -12.97 16.46
N THR A 5 -17.30 -11.81 15.91
CA THR A 5 -17.49 -11.71 14.47
C THR A 5 -16.12 -12.05 13.92
N ALA A 6 -15.95 -13.32 13.52
CA ALA A 6 -14.88 -13.72 12.63
C ALA A 6 -15.04 -12.82 11.40
N ALA A 7 -14.36 -11.67 11.42
CA ALA A 7 -14.18 -10.85 10.25
C ALA A 7 -13.61 -11.80 9.21
N ASP A 8 -14.35 -12.03 8.13
CA ASP A 8 -14.08 -13.04 7.10
C ASP A 8 -12.59 -13.05 6.73
N SER A 9 -11.82 -13.91 7.41
CA SER A 9 -10.41 -14.18 7.15
C SER A 9 -10.23 -15.04 5.90
N THR A 10 -11.34 -15.43 5.28
CA THR A 10 -11.48 -16.32 4.13
C THR A 10 -11.79 -15.58 2.82
N ALA A 11 -12.09 -14.27 2.86
CA ALA A 11 -12.24 -13.48 1.65
C ALA A 11 -10.85 -13.16 1.06
N VAL A 12 -10.49 -13.82 -0.02
CA VAL A 12 -9.26 -13.58 -0.80
C VAL A 12 -9.18 -12.12 -1.29
N PHE A 13 -10.31 -11.42 -1.40
CA PHE A 13 -10.38 -10.00 -1.69
C PHE A 13 -10.97 -9.24 -0.51
N LYS A 14 -10.13 -8.58 0.29
CA LYS A 14 -10.62 -7.65 1.32
C LYS A 14 -10.80 -6.28 0.70
N HIS A 15 -11.90 -5.59 1.03
CA HIS A 15 -12.10 -4.20 0.63
C HIS A 15 -10.95 -3.27 1.09
N PHE A 16 -10.29 -3.64 2.19
CA PHE A 16 -9.10 -2.97 2.73
C PHE A 16 -7.89 -3.04 1.79
N ASP A 17 -7.73 -4.14 1.06
CA ASP A 17 -6.61 -4.37 0.14
C ASP A 17 -6.67 -3.40 -1.05
N VAL A 18 -7.87 -3.15 -1.57
CA VAL A 18 -8.12 -2.14 -2.62
C VAL A 18 -7.77 -0.74 -2.12
N PHE A 19 -8.16 -0.41 -0.88
CA PHE A 19 -7.82 0.88 -0.27
C PHE A 19 -6.30 1.04 -0.11
N MET A 20 -5.60 -0.03 0.25
CA MET A 20 -4.15 -0.02 0.41
C MET A 20 -3.43 0.29 -0.91
N ILE A 21 -3.82 -0.38 -2.01
CA ILE A 21 -3.27 -0.12 -3.35
C ILE A 21 -3.55 1.31 -3.80
N LEU A 22 -4.78 1.82 -3.58
CA LEU A 22 -5.14 3.20 -3.88
C LEU A 22 -4.26 4.19 -3.09
N PHE A 23 -3.97 3.89 -1.83
CA PHE A 23 -3.09 4.71 -1.01
C PHE A 23 -1.65 4.72 -1.54
N THR A 24 -1.13 3.58 -1.99
CA THR A 24 0.18 3.48 -2.67
C THR A 24 0.23 4.37 -3.92
N ILE A 25 -0.85 4.39 -4.73
CA ILE A 25 -0.94 5.27 -5.91
C ILE A 25 -0.90 6.75 -5.50
N VAL A 26 -1.59 7.15 -4.44
CA VAL A 26 -1.57 8.53 -3.94
C VAL A 26 -0.17 8.93 -3.48
N ILE A 27 0.55 8.05 -2.77
CA ILE A 27 1.95 8.29 -2.40
C ILE A 27 2.81 8.45 -3.66
N ALA A 28 2.64 7.58 -4.66
CA ALA A 28 3.37 7.66 -5.93
C ALA A 28 3.18 9.01 -6.61
N ILE A 29 1.94 9.48 -6.71
CA ILE A 29 1.62 10.80 -7.27
C ILE A 29 2.27 11.91 -6.45
N GLY A 30 2.23 11.82 -5.11
CA GLY A 30 2.88 12.77 -4.21
C GLY A 30 4.39 12.85 -4.43
N VAL A 31 5.05 11.69 -4.54
CA VAL A 31 6.50 11.59 -4.81
C VAL A 31 6.84 12.16 -6.18
N VAL A 32 6.10 11.78 -7.24
CA VAL A 32 6.31 12.30 -8.59
C VAL A 32 6.13 13.82 -8.63
N ARG A 33 5.07 14.34 -8.01
CA ARG A 33 4.84 15.79 -7.90
C ARG A 33 5.99 16.50 -7.19
N LEU A 34 6.54 15.88 -6.14
CA LEU A 34 7.65 16.44 -5.38
C LEU A 34 8.97 16.39 -6.14
N LEU A 35 9.18 15.37 -6.99
CA LEU A 35 10.33 15.27 -7.89
C LEU A 35 10.28 16.31 -9.02
N MET A 36 9.08 16.63 -9.53
CA MET A 36 8.82 17.64 -10.55
C MET A 36 8.81 19.08 -10.02
N ALA A 37 8.78 19.28 -8.70
CA ALA A 37 8.78 20.61 -8.10
C ALA A 37 10.10 21.35 -8.34
N ARG A 38 10.02 22.66 -8.63
CA ARG A 38 11.19 23.53 -8.84
C ARG A 38 12.05 23.68 -7.56
N GLN A 39 11.42 23.62 -6.40
CA GLN A 39 12.05 23.66 -5.08
C GLN A 39 12.13 22.24 -4.51
N LYS A 40 13.30 21.62 -4.62
CA LYS A 40 13.49 20.23 -4.19
C LYS A 40 13.80 20.15 -2.70
N ASN A 41 12.81 19.76 -1.90
CA ASN A 41 13.06 19.38 -0.52
C ASN A 41 13.58 17.93 -0.48
N LYS A 42 14.91 17.80 -0.39
CA LYS A 42 15.60 16.49 -0.38
C LYS A 42 15.09 15.57 0.73
N PHE A 43 14.71 16.12 1.88
CA PHE A 43 14.17 15.34 3.00
C PHE A 43 12.79 14.77 2.67
N ALA A 44 11.90 15.60 2.14
CA ALA A 44 10.56 15.16 1.78
C ALA A 44 10.57 14.16 0.61
N ILE A 45 11.49 14.31 -0.35
CA ILE A 45 11.68 13.36 -1.46
C ILE A 45 12.17 12.01 -0.92
N ALA A 46 13.19 12.01 -0.05
CA ALA A 46 13.71 10.80 0.56
C ALA A 46 12.64 10.09 1.40
N PHE A 47 11.91 10.83 2.23
CA PHE A 47 10.82 10.28 3.04
C PHE A 47 9.69 9.70 2.18
N GLY A 48 9.31 10.41 1.11
CA GLY A 48 8.31 9.94 0.16
C GLY A 48 8.74 8.68 -0.57
N LEU A 49 10.00 8.59 -1.01
CA LEU A 49 10.56 7.41 -1.67
C LEU A 49 10.63 6.19 -0.73
N VAL A 50 11.04 6.39 0.53
CA VAL A 50 11.06 5.31 1.53
C VAL A 50 9.64 4.82 1.83
N SER A 51 8.70 5.75 2.02
CA SER A 51 7.29 5.40 2.25
C SER A 51 6.71 4.63 1.07
N LEU A 52 6.98 5.08 -0.16
CA LEU A 52 6.59 4.37 -1.38
C LEU A 52 7.16 2.95 -1.42
N GLY A 53 8.44 2.79 -1.09
CA GLY A 53 9.11 1.49 -1.08
C GLY A 53 8.49 0.52 -0.08
N VAL A 54 8.19 0.96 1.14
CA VAL A 54 7.55 0.13 2.17
C VAL A 54 6.13 -0.26 1.75
N PHE A 55 5.35 0.68 1.20
CA PHE A 55 3.99 0.39 0.73
C PHE A 55 3.96 -0.56 -0.47
N LEU A 56 4.86 -0.37 -1.45
CA LEU A 56 5.01 -1.29 -2.57
C LEU A 56 5.44 -2.69 -2.12
N TYR A 57 6.31 -2.79 -1.12
CA TYR A 57 6.71 -4.08 -0.57
C TYR A 57 5.54 -4.79 0.11
N SER A 58 4.73 -4.06 0.87
CA SER A 58 3.51 -4.58 1.47
C SER A 58 2.50 -5.02 0.40
N ASP A 59 2.31 -4.24 -0.65
CA ASP A 59 1.41 -4.56 -1.78
C ASP A 59 1.89 -5.82 -2.50
N TYR A 60 3.20 -5.94 -2.72
CA TYR A 60 3.81 -7.13 -3.31
C TYR A 60 3.56 -8.37 -2.46
N ALA A 61 3.76 -8.30 -1.14
CA ALA A 61 3.49 -9.41 -0.24
C ALA A 61 2.01 -9.81 -0.27
N MET A 62 1.09 -8.83 -0.33
CA MET A 62 -0.35 -9.08 -0.39
C MET A 62 -0.76 -9.75 -1.71
N VAL A 63 -0.29 -9.22 -2.85
CA VAL A 63 -0.55 -9.80 -4.18
C VAL A 63 0.07 -11.19 -4.31
N LEU A 64 1.26 -11.41 -3.76
CA LEU A 64 1.90 -12.72 -3.76
C LEU A 64 1.13 -13.73 -2.90
N ASN A 65 0.55 -13.30 -1.78
CA ASN A 65 -0.35 -14.14 -0.97
C ASN A 65 -1.64 -14.48 -1.74
N TRP A 66 -2.18 -13.58 -2.55
CA TRP A 66 -3.32 -13.90 -3.43
C TRP A 66 -2.97 -14.93 -4.49
N ILE A 67 -1.77 -14.84 -5.08
CA ILE A 67 -1.30 -15.77 -6.12
C ILE A 67 -0.97 -17.15 -5.53
N ASN A 68 -0.28 -17.19 -4.38
CA ASN A 68 0.19 -18.43 -3.76
C ASN A 68 -0.83 -19.09 -2.82
N GLY A 69 -1.77 -18.34 -2.27
CA GLY A 69 -2.86 -18.82 -1.40
C GLY A 69 -4.05 -19.42 -2.16
N GLY A 70 -3.96 -19.56 -3.49
CA GLY A 70 -4.96 -20.20 -4.34
C GLY A 70 -4.76 -21.71 -4.54
N ASN A 71 -4.36 -22.45 -3.49
CA ASN A 71 -4.39 -23.91 -3.44
C ASN A 71 -5.36 -24.39 -2.36
#